data_AF-A0A378U7K6-F1
#
_entry.id   AF-A0A378U7K6-F1
#
_cell.length_a   1.000
_cell.length_b   1.000
_cell.length_c   1.000
_cell.angle_alpha   90.00
_cell.angle_beta   90.00
_cell.angle_gamma   90.00
#
_symmetry.space_group_name_H-M   'P 1'
#
loop_
_entity.id
_entity.type
_entity.pdbx_description
1 polymer ?
#
loop_
_entity_poly.entity_id
_entity_poly.type
_entity_poly.pdbx_seq_one_letter_code
_entity_poly.pdbx_strand_id
1 'polypeptide(L)' 'MAVKIKLTRLGKIRNPQYRIAVADARTRREGRAIEVIGRYHPRKSRA' A
#
# COMPACT_ATOMS: atom_id res chain seq x y z
N MET A 1 -0.29 -12.56 -16.90
CA MET A 1 -1.04 -12.01 -15.75
C MET A 1 -0.22 -12.34 -14.51
N ALA A 2 0.24 -11.34 -13.74
CA ALA A 2 1.17 -11.58 -12.62
C ALA A 2 0.71 -10.82 -11.38
N VAL A 3 0.71 -11.49 -10.23
CA VAL A 3 0.35 -10.89 -8.93
C VAL A 3 1.60 -10.31 -8.28
N LYS A 4 1.46 -9.12 -7.69
CA LYS A 4 2.53 -8.44 -6.95
C LYS A 4 2.01 -7.94 -5.61
N ILE A 5 2.90 -7.90 -4.63
CA ILE A 5 2.69 -7.13 -3.41
C ILE A 5 3.06 -5.68 -3.71
N LYS A 6 2.11 -4.76 -3.52
CA LYS A 6 2.23 -3.32 -3.79
C LYS A 6 2.00 -2.51 -2.52
N LEU A 7 2.58 -1.31 -2.49
CA LEU A 7 2.25 -0.30 -1.48
C LEU A 7 1.24 0.69 -2.05
N THR A 8 0.02 0.66 -1.51
CA THR A 8 -1.01 1.66 -1.81
C THR A 8 -0.75 2.90 -0.95
N ARG A 9 -0.49 4.04 -1.60
CA ARG A 9 -0.18 5.30 -0.90
C ARG A 9 -1.44 5.90 -0.29
N LEU A 10 -1.31 6.31 0.96
CA LEU A 10 -2.29 7.02 1.76
C LEU A 10 -1.60 8.17 2.53
N GLY A 11 -2.42 8.88 3.31
CA GLY A 11 -1.97 9.95 4.19
C GLY A 11 -1.88 11.30 3.49
N LYS A 12 -1.28 12.26 4.17
CA LYS A 12 -1.18 13.66 3.72
C LYS A 12 0.22 13.95 3.16
N ILE A 13 0.38 15.13 2.56
CA ILE A 13 1.70 15.69 2.25
C ILE A 13 2.53 15.67 3.54
N ARG A 14 3.79 15.20 3.45
CA ARG A 14 4.70 15.00 4.59
C ARG A 14 4.17 14.07 5.70
N ASN A 15 3.12 13.28 5.49
CA ASN A 15 2.72 12.24 6.41
C ASN A 15 2.37 10.95 5.65
N PRO A 16 3.38 10.23 5.13
CA PRO A 16 3.17 9.05 4.30
C PRO A 16 2.66 7.87 5.13
N GLN A 17 1.57 7.28 4.67
CA GLN A 17 1.01 6.03 5.17
C GLN A 17 0.80 5.08 3.99
N TYR A 18 0.96 3.78 4.21
CA TYR A 18 0.79 2.80 3.14
C TYR A 18 -0.03 1.60 3.61
N ARG A 19 -0.85 1.06 2.71
CA ARG A 19 -1.38 -0.31 2.82
C ARG A 19 -0.51 -1.24 2.00
N ILE A 20 -0.21 -2.41 2.55
CA ILE A 20 0.44 -3.51 1.83
C ILE A 20 -0.68 -4.34 1.20
N ALA A 21 -0.73 -4.37 -0.13
CA ALA A 21 -1.83 -4.96 -0.88
C ALA A 21 -1.33 -5.95 -1.92
N VAL A 22 -2.05 -7.05 -2.10
CA VAL A 22 -1.84 -8.04 -3.16
C VAL A 22 -2.72 -7.67 -4.34
N ALA A 23 -2.13 -7.44 -5.52
CA ALA A 23 -2.88 -7.04 -6.72
C ALA A 23 -2.20 -7.48 -8.02
N ASP A 24 -2.96 -7.57 -9.11
CA ASP A 24 -2.43 -7.77 -10.46
C ASP A 24 -1.47 -6.63 -10.83
N ALA A 25 -0.33 -6.95 -11.45
CA ALA A 25 0.71 -6.00 -11.84
C ALA A 25 0.16 -4.83 -12.68
N ARG A 26 -0.83 -5.05 -13.54
CA ARG A 26 -1.41 -4.06 -14.45
C ARG A 26 -2.32 -3.04 -13.76
N THR A 27 -2.75 -3.29 -12.53
CA THR A 27 -3.61 -2.33 -11.81
C THR A 27 -2.81 -1.11 -11.35
N ARG A 28 -3.49 0.05 -11.35
CA ARG A 28 -2.94 1.30 -10.78
C ARG A 28 -2.52 1.09 -9.31
N ARG A 29 -1.55 1.88 -8.82
CA ARG A 29 -1.02 1.78 -7.44
C ARG A 29 -2.11 1.80 -6.34
N GLU A 30 -3.13 2.63 -6.55
CA GLU A 30 -4.26 2.82 -5.63
C GLU A 30 -5.56 2.21 -6.18
N GLY A 31 -5.44 1.35 -7.20
CA GLY A 31 -6.57 0.67 -7.82
C GLY A 31 -7.06 -0.55 -7.02
N ARG A 32 -7.87 -1.38 -7.69
CA ARG A 32 -8.45 -2.58 -7.09
C ARG A 32 -7.36 -3.56 -6.61
N ALA A 33 -7.42 -3.89 -5.33
CA ALA A 33 -6.65 -4.95 -4.71
C ALA A 33 -7.45 -6.26 -4.69
N ILE A 34 -6.75 -7.39 -4.65
CA ILE A 34 -7.31 -8.70 -4.30
C ILE A 34 -7.53 -8.71 -2.79
N GLU A 35 -6.48 -8.38 -2.02
CA GLU A 35 -6.51 -8.32 -0.56
C GLU A 35 -5.53 -7.28 -0.01
N VAL A 36 -5.84 -6.69 1.15
CA VAL A 36 -4.93 -5.84 1.92
C VAL A 36 -4.42 -6.63 3.11
N ILE A 37 -3.13 -6.96 3.10
CA ILE A 37 -2.50 -7.85 4.07
C ILE A 37 -1.77 -7.11 5.20
N GLY A 38 -1.67 -5.78 5.12
CA GLY A 38 -0.98 -5.04 6.15
C GLY A 38 -0.99 -3.53 5.99
N ARG A 39 -0.32 -2.88 6.94
CA ARG A 39 -0.11 -1.43 6.98
C ARG A 39 1.36 -1.15 7.24
N TYR A 40 1.87 -0.14 6.56
CA TYR A 40 3.23 0.35 6.76
C TYR A 40 3.18 1.87 7.01
N HIS A 41 3.61 2.27 8.20
CA HIS A 41 3.63 3.67 8.64
C HIS A 41 5.07 4.07 8.99
N PRO A 42 5.88 4.53 8.02
CA PRO A 42 7.31 4.79 8.23
C PRO A 42 7.60 5.91 9.25
N ARG A 43 6.63 6.78 9.53
CA ARG A 43 6.76 7.87 10.52
C ARG A 43 6.15 7.57 11.88
N LYS A 44 5.57 6.38 12.06
CA LYS A 44 5.05 6.00 13.37
C LYS A 44 6.25 5.70 14.26
N SER A 45 6.68 6.67 15.07
CA SER A 45 7.70 6.38 16.08
C SER A 45 7.13 5.30 17.01
N ARG A 46 7.94 4.27 17.27
CA ARG A 46 7.72 3.46 18.46
C ARG A 46 8.02 4.38 19.65
N ALA A 47 7.07 4.50 20.57
CA ALA A 47 7.39 4.91 21.93
C ALA A 47 8.31 3.86 22.54
#